data_AF-A0A0X3VB47-F1
#
_entry.id   AF-A0A0X3VB47-F1
#
_cell.length_a   1.000
_cell.length_b   1.000
_cell.length_c   1.000
_cell.angle_alpha   90.00
_cell.angle_beta   90.00
_cell.angle_gamma   90.00
#
_symmetry.space_group_name_H-M   'P 1'
#
loop_
_entity.id
_entity.type
_entity.pdbx_description
1 polymer ?
#
loop_
_entity_poly.entity_id
_entity_poly.type
_entity_poly.pdbx_seq_one_letter_code
_entity_poly.pdbx_strand_id
1 'polypeptide(L)' 'MVELLLDANRKAGTIRAGVTTDDFILAIAGIWEIDPGGDWHSQAARLLDIIMDGLCAGAPGRRRPGP' A
#
# COMPACT_ATOMS: atom_id res chain seq x y z
N MET A 1 13.04 -4.37 -7.23
CA MET A 1 11.70 -4.26 -7.86
C MET A 1 10.77 -3.37 -7.03
N VAL A 2 10.41 -3.76 -5.80
CA VAL A 2 9.56 -2.95 -4.90
C VAL A 2 10.15 -1.56 -4.64
N GLU A 3 11.45 -1.49 -4.35
CA GLU A 3 12.14 -0.22 -4.11
C GLU A 3 12.04 0.76 -5.29
N LEU A 4 12.16 0.27 -6.53
CA LEU A 4 12.04 1.09 -7.74
C LEU A 4 10.63 1.67 -7.89
N LEU A 5 9.60 0.86 -7.64
CA LEU A 5 8.21 1.30 -7.71
C LEU A 5 7.89 2.32 -6.61
N LEU A 6 8.36 2.07 -5.40
CA LEU A 6 8.17 3.00 -4.28
C LEU A 6 8.91 4.31 -4.53
N ASP A 7 10.15 4.28 -5.04
CA ASP A 7 10.90 5.48 -5.38
C ASP A 7 10.20 6.31 -6.47
N ALA A 8 9.70 5.67 -7.53
CA ALA A 8 8.92 6.34 -8.56
C ALA A 8 7.66 7.01 -8.00
N ASN A 9 6.93 6.34 -7.12
CA ASN A 9 5.73 6.89 -6.48
C ASN A 9 6.04 8.01 -5.47
N ARG A 10 7.15 7.91 -4.73
CA ARG A 10 7.63 9.01 -3.86
C ARG A 10 7.94 10.25 -4.70
N LYS A 11 8.67 10.08 -5.80
CA LYS A 11 8.99 11.17 -6.75
C LYS A 11 7.73 11.78 -7.37
N ALA A 12 6.73 10.97 -7.66
CA ALA A 12 5.42 11.42 -8.16
C ALA A 12 4.53 12.02 -7.06
N GLY A 13 4.89 11.90 -5.79
CA GLY A 13 4.08 12.37 -4.65
C GLY A 13 2.76 11.63 -4.50
N THR A 14 2.63 10.41 -5.02
CA THR A 14 1.41 9.60 -5.01
C THR A 14 1.26 8.73 -3.76
N ILE A 15 2.33 8.64 -2.96
CA ILE A 15 2.34 7.90 -1.70
C ILE A 15 2.79 8.80 -0.54
N ARG A 16 2.46 8.39 0.68
CA ARG A 16 2.82 9.07 1.92
C ARG A 16 4.35 9.23 2.03
N ALA A 17 4.77 10.44 2.38
CA ALA A 17 6.17 10.73 2.67
C ALA A 17 6.70 9.88 3.83
N GLY A 18 7.93 9.39 3.73
CA GLY A 18 8.60 8.63 4.79
C GLY A 18 8.31 7.13 4.81
N VAL A 19 7.35 6.61 4.02
CA VAL A 19 7.20 5.15 3.87
C VAL A 19 8.45 4.58 3.24
N THR A 20 9.04 3.54 3.84
CA THR A 20 10.21 2.82 3.34
C THR A 20 9.82 1.53 2.60
N THR A 21 10.78 0.88 1.94
CA THR A 21 10.56 -0.45 1.36
C THR A 21 10.24 -1.47 2.44
N ASP A 22 10.93 -1.41 3.58
CA ASP A 22 10.75 -2.34 4.69
C ASP A 22 9.36 -2.20 5.31
N ASP A 23 8.87 -0.96 5.49
CA ASP A 23 7.50 -0.72 5.97
C ASP A 23 6.46 -1.38 5.06
N PHE A 24 6.64 -1.27 3.74
CA PHE A 24 5.73 -1.84 2.76
C PHE A 24 5.77 -3.38 2.77
N ILE A 25 6.96 -3.98 2.85
CA ILE A 25 7.11 -5.44 2.93
C ILE A 25 6.48 -5.97 4.23
N LEU A 26 6.71 -5.30 5.36
CA LEU A 26 6.09 -5.67 6.63
C LEU A 26 4.57 -5.53 6.61
N ALA A 27 4.03 -4.50 5.96
CA ALA A 27 2.59 -4.30 5.84
C ALA A 27 1.91 -5.44 5.05
N ILE A 28 2.52 -5.93 3.98
CA ILE A 28 1.96 -7.04 3.18
C ILE A 28 2.27 -8.43 3.77
N ALA A 29 3.14 -8.54 4.78
CA ALA A 29 3.56 -9.82 5.32
C ALA A 29 2.38 -10.65 5.86
N GLY A 30 1.37 -9.99 6.43
CA GLY A 30 0.16 -10.66 6.93
C GLY A 30 -0.70 -11.33 5.85
N ILE A 31 -0.46 -11.05 4.56
CA ILE A 31 -1.13 -11.75 3.45
C ILE A 31 -0.66 -13.21 3.36
N TRP A 32 0.59 -13.50 3.76
CA TRP A 32 1.12 -14.87 3.75
C TRP A 32 0.51 -15.76 4.84
N GLU A 33 -0.09 -15.17 5.86
CA GLU A 33 -0.72 -15.88 6.99
C GLU A 33 -2.20 -16.20 6.74
N ILE A 34 -2.75 -15.84 5.58
CA ILE A 34 -4.16 -16.11 5.26
C ILE A 34 -4.37 -17.61 5.09
N ASP A 35 -5.41 -18.14 5.73
CA ASP A 35 -5.80 -19.55 5.60
C ASP A 35 -6.14 -19.91 4.13
N PRO A 36 -5.35 -20.79 3.47
CA PRO A 36 -5.59 -21.17 2.08
C PRO A 36 -6.84 -22.04 1.89
N GLY A 37 -7.38 -22.64 2.96
CA GLY A 37 -8.61 -23.44 2.93
C GLY A 37 -9.90 -22.62 2.89
N GLY A 38 -9.81 -21.32 3.19
CA GLY A 38 -10.94 -20.39 3.20
C GLY A 38 -11.03 -19.51 1.94
N ASP A 39 -11.77 -18.41 2.04
CA ASP A 39 -11.89 -17.37 1.00
C ASP A 39 -10.66 -16.45 0.99
N TRP A 40 -9.49 -17.06 0.80
CA TRP A 40 -8.19 -16.39 0.92
C TRP A 40 -8.01 -15.27 -0.10
N HIS A 41 -8.54 -15.45 -1.31
CA HIS A 41 -8.39 -14.49 -2.40
C HIS A 41 -9.12 -13.19 -2.10
N SER A 42 -10.37 -13.27 -1.65
CA SER A 42 -11.14 -12.06 -1.30
C SER A 42 -10.59 -11.40 -0.05
N GLN A 43 -10.07 -12.17 0.91
CA GLN A 43 -9.39 -11.63 2.09
C GLN A 43 -8.09 -10.90 1.72
N ALA A 44 -7.28 -11.46 0.83
CA ALA A 44 -6.06 -10.85 0.33
C ALA A 44 -6.36 -9.53 -0.40
N ALA A 45 -7.40 -9.50 -1.25
CA ALA A 45 -7.82 -8.30 -1.96
C ALA A 45 -8.20 -7.16 -0.98
N ARG A 46 -9.03 -7.45 0.03
CA ARG A 46 -9.42 -6.46 1.04
C ARG A 46 -8.22 -5.94 1.84
N LEU A 47 -7.27 -6.81 2.20
CA LEU A 47 -6.06 -6.40 2.91
C LEU A 47 -5.17 -5.52 2.04
N LEU A 48 -5.01 -5.87 0.77
CA LEU A 48 -4.24 -5.07 -0.17
C LEU A 48 -4.87 -3.69 -0.37
N ASP A 49 -6.20 -3.60 -0.50
CA ASP A 49 -6.92 -2.33 -0.60
C ASP A 49 -6.65 -1.44 0.61
N ILE A 50 -6.73 -1.99 1.83
CA ILE A 50 -6.43 -1.24 3.08
C ILE A 50 -4.98 -0.75 3.08
N ILE A 51 -4.02 -1.60 2.68
CA ILE A 51 -2.61 -1.24 2.62
C ILE A 51 -2.37 -0.13 1.59
N MET A 52 -3.00 -0.22 0.41
CA MET A 52 -2.88 0.78 -0.64
C MET A 52 -3.53 2.11 -0.25
N ASP A 53 -4.68 2.08 0.43
CA ASP A 53 -5.32 3.28 0.99
C ASP A 53 -4.43 3.96 2.03
N GLY A 54 -3.83 3.18 2.93
CA GLY A 54 -2.87 3.67 3.92
C GLY A 54 -1.63 4.29 3.27
N LEU A 55 -1.11 3.65 2.22
CA LEU A 55 0.04 4.11 1.44
C LEU A 55 -0.25 5.43 0.72
N CYS A 56 -1.46 5.61 0.19
CA CYS A 56 -1.87 6.82 -0.51
C CYS A 56 -2.35 7.95 0.43
N ALA A 57 -2.66 7.63 1.69
CA ALA A 57 -3.21 8.60 2.63
C ALA A 57 -2.19 9.69 2.99
N GLY A 58 -2.53 10.95 2.70
CA GLY A 58 -1.66 12.10 2.94
C GLY A 58 -0.61 12.33 1.85
N ALA A 59 -0.71 11.62 0.72
CA ALA A 59 0.15 11.84 -0.43
C ALA A 59 0.06 13.29 -0.95
N PRO A 60 1.18 14.00 -1.15
CA PRO A 60 1.19 15.41 -1.58
C PRO A 60 0.45 15.68 -2.90
N GLY A 61 0.46 14.71 -3.82
CA GLY A 61 -0.21 14.80 -5.12
C GLY A 61 -1.72 14.51 -5.09
N ARG A 62 -2.26 14.03 -3.96
CA ARG A 62 -3.70 13.80 -3.79
C ARG A 62 -4.37 15.16 -3.56
N ARG A 63 -4.73 15.83 -4.65
CA ARG A 63 -5.57 17.04 -4.62
C ARG A 63 -6.78 16.74 -3.71
N ARG A 64 -6.95 17.55 -2.66
CA ARG A 64 -8.22 17.57 -1.91
C ARG A 64 -9.34 17.80 -2.92
N PRO A 65 -10.45 17.04 -2.88
CA PRO A 65 -11.66 17.45 -3.58
C PRO A 65 -11.97 18.89 -3.14
N GLY A 66 -12.08 19.80 -4.10
CA GLY A 66 -12.52 21.16 -3.83
C GLY A 66 -13.92 21.16 -3.21
N PRO A 67 -14.28 22.22 -2.46
CA PRO A 67 -15.57 22.32 -1.78
C PRO A 67 -16.77 22.20 -2.73
#